data_AF-A0A817FBG9-F1
#
_entry.id   AF-A0A817FBG9-F1
#
_cell.length_a   1.000
_cell.length_b   1.000
_cell.length_c   1.000
_cell.angle_alpha   90.00
_cell.angle_beta   90.00
_cell.angle_gamma   90.00
#
_symmetry.space_group_name_H-M   'P 1'
#
loop_
_entity.id
_entity.type
_entity.pdbx_description
1 polymer ?
#
loop_
_entity_poly.entity_id
_entity_poly.type
_entity_poly.pdbx_seq_one_letter_code
_entity_poly.pdbx_strand_id
1 'polypeptide(L)'
;MNCTSLNWSSKSVYNLSPTIVVCSIAVLIHTIFWIQVISFSSLRQRNMMWLYAYLITDFFLLTRFFIFYFLRHWDVCLYPTFQLILCYFEATSKFYINIVQSYILLALNVCRGAQSIFNRNVFIKHPRLIILTHLLIYILPALNITIQIFGNWTILLPWFGVWGKWLSFFKYSYDACLQLQFKGERIYQCVDGSIIPSCRNNPNGTFISNEATEFFDVGISIGLNFLVLFGMFVVFRTLAYFALRFINNHTGRT
;
A
#
# COMPACT_ATOMS: atom_id res chain seq x y z
N MET A 1 -17.54 -13.04 -30.00
CA MET A 1 -16.76 -12.83 -28.76
C MET A 1 -16.66 -11.33 -28.59
N ASN A 2 -17.32 -10.76 -27.59
CA ASN A 2 -17.41 -9.31 -27.43
C ASN A 2 -16.20 -8.84 -26.60
N CYS A 3 -15.30 -8.08 -27.21
CA CYS A 3 -14.22 -7.42 -26.51
C CYS A 3 -14.68 -6.02 -26.07
N THR A 4 -14.22 -5.59 -24.91
CA THR A 4 -14.56 -4.28 -24.33
C THR A 4 -13.30 -3.44 -24.27
N SER A 5 -13.39 -2.20 -24.73
CA SER A 5 -12.28 -1.24 -24.66
C SER A 5 -12.11 -0.76 -23.22
N LEU A 6 -10.90 -0.88 -22.68
CA LEU A 6 -10.59 -0.40 -21.34
C LEU A 6 -10.30 1.11 -21.37
N ASN A 7 -11.35 1.94 -21.44
CA ASN A 7 -11.18 3.39 -21.55
C ASN A 7 -11.44 4.11 -20.24
N TRP A 8 -10.82 5.27 -20.07
CA TRP A 8 -11.19 6.21 -19.02
C TRP A 8 -12.55 6.84 -19.32
N SER A 9 -13.39 7.01 -18.30
CA SER A 9 -14.55 7.88 -18.43
C SER A 9 -14.11 9.34 -18.55
N SER A 10 -14.87 10.17 -19.27
CA SER A 10 -14.57 11.59 -19.48
C SER A 10 -14.32 12.35 -18.17
N LYS A 11 -15.10 12.04 -17.12
CA LYS A 11 -14.93 12.59 -15.77
C LYS A 11 -13.64 12.12 -15.09
N SER A 12 -13.22 10.89 -15.31
CA SER A 12 -11.97 10.35 -14.77
C SER A 12 -10.74 10.98 -15.44
N VAL A 13 -10.78 11.21 -16.76
CA VAL A 13 -9.68 11.89 -17.48
C VAL A 13 -9.43 13.29 -16.92
N TYR A 14 -10.49 14.06 -16.68
CA TYR A 14 -10.37 15.40 -16.10
C TYR A 14 -9.67 15.39 -14.73
N ASN A 15 -10.04 14.45 -13.86
CA ASN A 15 -9.39 14.30 -12.54
C ASN A 15 -7.96 13.73 -12.62
N LEU A 16 -7.60 13.05 -13.72
CA LEU A 16 -6.28 12.45 -13.92
C LEU A 16 -5.24 13.47 -14.42
N SER A 17 -5.69 14.53 -15.12
CA SER A 17 -4.83 15.58 -15.68
C SER A 17 -3.74 16.09 -14.73
N PRO A 18 -4.05 16.53 -13.47
CA PRO A 18 -3.00 16.98 -12.55
C PRO A 18 -2.05 15.85 -12.15
N THR A 19 -2.54 14.61 -12.04
CA THR A 19 -1.72 13.45 -11.67
C THR A 19 -0.70 13.11 -12.76
N ILE A 20 -1.08 13.20 -14.03
CA ILE A 20 -0.17 12.98 -15.18
C ILE A 20 0.99 13.98 -15.15
N VAL A 21 0.70 15.26 -14.90
CA VAL A 21 1.73 16.30 -14.82
C VAL A 21 2.72 16.01 -13.69
N VAL A 22 2.20 15.70 -12.49
CA VAL A 22 3.05 15.36 -11.33
C VAL A 22 3.89 14.11 -11.60
N CYS A 23 3.30 13.05 -12.13
CA CYS A 23 4.02 11.81 -12.46
C CYS A 23 5.09 12.03 -13.54
N SER A 24 4.85 12.90 -14.52
CA SER A 24 5.82 13.21 -15.58
C SER A 24 7.03 13.95 -15.02
N ILE A 25 6.80 14.96 -14.16
CA ILE A 25 7.88 15.65 -13.45
C ILE A 25 8.64 14.68 -12.54
N ALA A 26 7.93 13.82 -11.81
CA ALA A 26 8.53 12.84 -10.93
C ALA A 26 9.44 11.87 -11.69
N VAL A 27 9.03 11.37 -12.86
CA VAL A 27 9.89 10.51 -13.69
C VAL A 27 11.18 11.20 -14.07
N LEU A 28 11.14 12.47 -14.52
CA LEU A 28 12.34 13.21 -14.86
C LEU A 28 13.30 13.34 -13.66
N ILE A 29 12.76 13.68 -12.48
CA ILE A 29 13.54 13.78 -11.24
C ILE A 29 14.15 12.42 -10.89
N HIS A 30 13.38 11.33 -10.96
CA HIS A 30 13.88 9.99 -10.68
C HIS A 30 14.96 9.57 -11.66
N THR A 31 14.81 9.85 -12.95
CA THR A 31 15.82 9.53 -13.96
C THR A 31 17.13 10.27 -13.67
N ILE A 32 17.07 11.57 -13.38
CA ILE A 32 18.26 12.36 -13.02
C ILE A 32 18.93 11.79 -11.76
N PHE A 33 18.15 11.51 -10.72
CA PHE A 33 18.66 10.94 -9.47
C PHE A 33 19.35 9.59 -9.69
N TRP A 34 18.73 8.68 -10.44
CA TRP A 34 19.31 7.36 -10.69
C TRP A 34 20.55 7.42 -11.57
N ILE A 35 20.59 8.30 -12.57
CA ILE A 35 21.81 8.57 -13.34
C ILE A 35 22.92 9.02 -12.40
N GLN A 36 22.66 9.98 -11.50
CA GLN A 36 23.67 10.43 -10.53
C GLN A 36 24.16 9.29 -9.62
N VAL A 37 23.27 8.48 -9.06
CA VAL A 37 23.63 7.36 -8.18
C VAL A 37 24.42 6.27 -8.91
N ILE A 38 24.14 6.03 -10.19
CA ILE A 38 24.87 5.07 -11.02
C ILE A 38 26.25 5.61 -11.39
N SER A 39 26.33 6.86 -11.84
CA SER A 39 27.57 7.50 -12.28
C SER A 39 28.54 7.80 -11.15
N PHE A 40 28.05 8.16 -9.96
CA PHE A 40 28.89 8.55 -8.82
C PHE A 40 28.87 7.50 -7.71
N SER A 41 29.97 6.76 -7.58
CA SER A 41 30.16 5.75 -6.53
C SER A 41 30.13 6.35 -5.11
N SER A 42 30.51 7.61 -4.95
CA SER A 42 30.50 8.34 -3.68
C SER A 42 29.09 8.48 -3.05
N LEU A 43 28.05 8.49 -3.90
CA LEU A 43 26.67 8.53 -3.45
C LEU A 43 26.22 7.17 -2.92
N ARG A 44 26.81 6.05 -3.36
CA ARG A 44 26.39 4.69 -2.99
C ARG A 44 26.82 4.27 -1.58
N GLN A 45 26.24 4.91 -0.58
CA GLN A 45 26.51 4.64 0.83
C GLN A 45 25.50 3.63 1.41
N ARG A 46 26.00 2.66 2.20
CA ARG A 46 25.14 1.68 2.89
C ARG A 46 24.12 2.32 3.84
N ASN A 47 24.45 3.49 4.39
CA ASN A 47 23.58 4.21 5.32
C ASN A 47 22.30 4.75 4.66
N MET A 48 22.32 4.88 3.33
CA MET A 48 21.19 5.34 2.53
C MET A 48 20.36 4.19 1.95
N MET A 49 20.62 2.93 2.36
CA MET A 49 19.93 1.75 1.82
C MET A 49 18.41 1.86 1.85
N TRP A 50 17.82 2.32 2.96
CA TRP A 50 16.37 2.48 3.06
C TRP A 50 15.83 3.60 2.17
N LEU A 51 16.60 4.67 1.95
CA LEU A 51 16.24 5.72 1.01
C LEU A 51 16.25 5.18 -0.43
N TYR A 52 17.25 4.37 -0.79
CA TYR A 52 17.28 3.71 -2.10
C TYR A 52 16.10 2.75 -2.28
N ALA A 53 15.80 1.93 -1.28
CA ALA A 53 14.65 1.03 -1.32
C ALA A 53 13.33 1.80 -1.54
N TYR A 54 13.17 2.94 -0.86
CA TYR A 54 12.01 3.82 -1.01
C TYR A 54 11.91 4.40 -2.42
N LEU A 55 13.01 4.92 -2.96
CA LEU A 55 13.04 5.51 -4.30
C LEU A 55 12.84 4.47 -5.41
N ILE A 56 13.25 3.22 -5.17
CA ILE A 56 12.95 2.09 -6.05
C ILE A 56 11.45 1.80 -6.05
N THR A 57 10.80 1.79 -4.87
CA THR A 57 9.35 1.59 -4.79
C THR A 57 8.57 2.72 -5.48
N ASP A 58 9.00 3.98 -5.35
CA ASP A 58 8.41 5.12 -6.07
C ASP A 58 8.56 4.97 -7.59
N PHE A 59 9.74 4.52 -8.05
CA PHE A 59 9.95 4.24 -9.47
C PHE A 59 9.00 3.17 -10.01
N PHE A 60 8.75 2.10 -9.23
CA PHE A 60 7.76 1.08 -9.59
C PHE A 60 6.34 1.65 -9.63
N LEU A 61 5.94 2.53 -8.71
CA LEU A 61 4.64 3.20 -8.75
C LEU A 61 4.47 4.06 -10.01
N LEU A 62 5.50 4.81 -10.39
CA LEU A 62 5.49 5.62 -11.60
C LEU A 62 5.40 4.76 -12.86
N THR A 63 6.24 3.73 -12.95
CA THR A 63 6.24 2.80 -14.09
C THR A 63 4.87 2.15 -14.26
N ARG A 64 4.29 1.66 -13.16
CA ARG A 64 2.94 1.11 -13.10
C ARG A 64 1.89 2.11 -13.59
N PHE A 65 1.93 3.35 -13.08
CA PHE A 65 1.00 4.40 -13.51
C PHE A 65 1.04 4.61 -15.02
N PHE A 66 2.23 4.75 -15.61
CA PHE A 66 2.36 4.96 -17.06
C PHE A 66 1.92 3.74 -17.87
N ILE A 67 2.24 2.51 -17.45
CA ILE A 67 1.76 1.30 -18.13
C ILE A 67 0.23 1.29 -18.23
N PHE A 68 -0.48 1.50 -17.10
CA PHE A 68 -1.95 1.50 -17.11
C PHE A 68 -2.54 2.73 -17.80
N TYR A 69 -1.86 3.87 -17.74
CA TYR A 69 -2.27 5.06 -18.47
C TYR A 69 -2.23 4.81 -19.99
N PHE A 70 -1.12 4.26 -20.51
CA PHE A 70 -0.99 3.95 -21.94
C PHE A 70 -1.95 2.86 -22.39
N LEU A 71 -2.12 1.78 -21.61
CA LEU A 71 -3.08 0.72 -21.91
C LEU A 71 -4.51 1.27 -22.09
N ARG A 72 -4.90 2.27 -21.27
CA ARG A 72 -6.22 2.91 -21.32
C ARG A 72 -6.33 4.07 -22.31
N HIS A 73 -5.21 4.56 -22.81
CA HIS A 73 -5.17 5.66 -23.79
C HIS A 73 -5.24 5.15 -25.23
N TRP A 74 -4.73 3.94 -25.48
CA TRP A 74 -4.74 3.30 -26.79
C TRP A 74 -5.95 2.40 -27.04
N ASP A 75 -6.98 2.51 -26.20
CA ASP A 75 -8.26 1.83 -26.33
C ASP A 75 -8.14 0.33 -26.66
N VAL A 76 -7.18 -0.35 -26.01
CA VAL A 76 -6.87 -1.74 -26.29
C VAL A 76 -8.10 -2.60 -26.00
N CYS A 77 -8.56 -3.35 -27.01
CA CYS A 77 -9.69 -4.26 -26.84
C CYS A 77 -9.25 -5.48 -26.03
N LEU A 78 -9.87 -5.68 -24.88
CA LEU A 78 -9.55 -6.78 -23.98
C LEU A 78 -10.74 -7.71 -23.78
N TYR A 79 -10.45 -8.98 -23.54
CA TYR A 79 -11.47 -9.94 -23.13
C TYR A 79 -11.89 -9.66 -21.67
N PRO A 80 -13.17 -9.89 -21.30
CA PRO A 80 -13.66 -9.58 -19.95
C PRO A 80 -12.85 -10.22 -18.82
N THR A 81 -12.37 -11.45 -19.00
CA THR A 81 -11.51 -12.15 -18.04
C THR A 81 -10.18 -11.45 -17.83
N PHE A 82 -9.55 -11.00 -18.92
CA PHE A 82 -8.27 -10.30 -18.89
C PHE A 82 -8.41 -8.88 -18.33
N GLN A 83 -9.53 -8.21 -18.64
CA GLN A 83 -9.88 -6.92 -18.05
C GLN A 83 -10.00 -7.02 -16.52
N LEU A 84 -10.68 -8.05 -16.02
CA LEU A 84 -10.81 -8.29 -14.58
C LEU A 84 -9.44 -8.55 -13.93
N ILE A 85 -8.61 -9.40 -14.53
CA ILE A 85 -7.24 -9.68 -14.05
C ILE A 85 -6.42 -8.39 -13.99
N LEU A 86 -6.45 -7.55 -15.03
CA LEU A 86 -5.71 -6.29 -15.05
C LEU A 86 -6.20 -5.30 -14.00
N CYS A 87 -7.51 -5.15 -13.81
CA CYS A 87 -8.08 -4.28 -12.79
C CYS A 87 -7.70 -4.74 -11.37
N TYR A 88 -7.76 -6.05 -11.09
CA TYR A 88 -7.32 -6.60 -9.81
C TYR A 88 -5.82 -6.43 -9.62
N PHE A 89 -5.01 -6.69 -10.65
CA PHE A 89 -3.57 -6.47 -10.59
C PHE A 89 -3.23 -5.00 -10.36
N GLU A 90 -3.94 -4.07 -10.99
CA GLU A 90 -3.80 -2.63 -10.74
C GLU A 90 -4.14 -2.28 -9.29
N ALA A 91 -5.26 -2.76 -8.75
CA ALA A 91 -5.62 -2.46 -7.36
C ALA A 91 -4.59 -3.03 -6.37
N THR A 92 -4.26 -4.33 -6.51
CA THR A 92 -3.37 -5.04 -5.60
C THR A 92 -1.95 -4.52 -5.66
N SER A 93 -1.40 -4.23 -6.85
CA SER A 93 -0.04 -3.68 -6.98
C SER A 93 0.09 -2.31 -6.33
N LYS A 94 -0.91 -1.43 -6.48
CA LYS A 94 -0.92 -0.11 -5.81
C LYS A 94 -0.91 -0.26 -4.29
N PHE A 95 -1.77 -1.13 -3.79
CA PHE A 95 -1.91 -1.37 -2.36
C PHE A 95 -0.61 -1.95 -1.77
N TYR A 96 -0.06 -3.00 -2.40
CA TYR A 96 1.17 -3.64 -1.98
C TYR A 96 2.35 -2.66 -1.90
N ILE A 97 2.60 -1.91 -2.99
CA ILE A 97 3.76 -1.01 -3.04
C ILE A 97 3.62 0.11 -2.00
N ASN A 98 2.43 0.69 -1.83
CA ASN A 98 2.19 1.72 -0.82
C ASN A 98 2.43 1.21 0.60
N ILE A 99 2.04 -0.02 0.90
CA ILE A 99 2.29 -0.64 2.21
C ILE A 99 3.79 -0.85 2.41
N VAL A 100 4.48 -1.46 1.46
CA VAL A 100 5.93 -1.67 1.50
C VAL A 100 6.65 -0.34 1.72
N GLN A 101 6.25 0.71 1.00
CA GLN A 101 6.80 2.06 1.12
C GLN A 101 6.62 2.65 2.53
N SER A 102 5.45 2.46 3.16
CA SER A 102 5.22 2.91 4.53
C SER A 102 6.11 2.19 5.55
N TYR A 103 6.32 0.87 5.39
CA TYR A 103 7.26 0.12 6.21
C TYR A 103 8.73 0.51 5.97
N ILE A 104 9.13 0.79 4.74
CA ILE A 104 10.47 1.30 4.42
C ILE A 104 10.70 2.65 5.12
N LEU A 105 9.73 3.56 5.08
CA LEU A 105 9.82 4.85 5.79
C LEU A 105 9.90 4.67 7.29
N LEU A 106 9.15 3.72 7.86
CA LEU A 106 9.24 3.40 9.28
C LEU A 106 10.64 2.90 9.63
N ALA A 107 11.19 1.96 8.85
CA ALA A 107 12.54 1.43 9.03
C ALA A 107 13.62 2.52 8.91
N LEU A 108 13.52 3.39 7.90
CA LEU A 108 14.39 4.55 7.71
C LEU A 108 14.39 5.44 8.96
N ASN A 109 13.20 5.78 9.44
CA ASN A 109 13.04 6.66 10.59
C ASN A 109 13.57 6.06 11.90
N VAL A 110 13.32 4.77 12.13
CA VAL A 110 13.84 4.06 13.32
C VAL A 110 15.37 3.97 13.25
N CYS A 111 15.94 3.61 12.10
CA CYS A 111 17.39 3.52 11.92
C CYS A 111 18.07 4.88 12.12
N ARG A 112 17.50 5.95 11.55
CA ARG A 112 18.04 7.31 11.69
C ARG A 112 17.92 7.84 13.11
N GLY A 113 16.81 7.56 13.79
CA GLY A 113 16.64 7.89 15.22
C GLY A 113 17.68 7.19 16.08
N ALA A 114 17.91 5.89 15.86
CA ALA A 114 18.93 5.13 16.56
C ALA A 114 20.35 5.67 16.29
N GLN A 115 20.68 6.00 15.03
CA GLN A 115 21.96 6.61 14.69
C GLN A 115 22.18 7.94 15.41
N SER A 116 21.16 8.80 15.48
CA SER A 116 21.26 10.11 16.13
C SER A 116 21.47 10.01 17.64
N ILE A 117 20.84 9.04 18.29
CA ILE A 117 20.91 8.88 19.76
C ILE A 117 22.22 8.20 20.18
N PHE A 118 22.59 7.12 19.48
CA PHE A 118 23.74 6.31 19.88
C PHE A 118 25.04 6.71 19.17
N ASN A 119 24.99 7.68 18.26
CA ASN A 119 26.10 8.13 17.41
C ASN A 119 26.88 6.97 16.77
N ARG A 120 26.17 5.90 16.39
CA ARG A 120 26.75 4.68 15.84
C ARG A 120 26.00 4.27 14.59
N ASN A 121 26.75 3.74 13.64
CA ASN A 121 26.19 3.29 12.39
C ASN A 121 25.52 1.91 12.52
N VAL A 122 24.20 1.91 12.71
CA VAL A 122 23.38 0.70 12.89
C VAL A 122 23.56 -0.30 11.73
N PHE A 123 23.72 0.19 10.51
CA PHE A 123 23.88 -0.63 9.30
C PHE A 123 25.17 -1.47 9.30
N ILE A 124 26.21 -1.01 9.97
CA ILE A 124 27.49 -1.73 10.07
C ILE A 124 27.46 -2.70 11.26
N LYS A 125 26.88 -2.28 12.39
CA LYS A 125 26.87 -3.07 13.63
C LYS A 125 25.97 -4.31 13.54
N HIS A 126 24.80 -4.20 12.88
CA HIS A 126 23.80 -5.27 12.85
C HIS A 126 23.34 -5.64 11.41
N PRO A 127 24.24 -6.08 10.52
CA PRO A 127 23.92 -6.28 9.11
C PRO A 127 22.90 -7.42 8.88
N ARG A 128 22.99 -8.52 9.65
CA ARG A 128 22.05 -9.64 9.54
C ARG A 128 20.62 -9.23 9.90
N LEU A 129 20.46 -8.40 10.93
CA LEU A 129 19.15 -7.90 11.35
C LEU A 129 18.55 -7.00 10.26
N ILE A 130 19.35 -6.10 9.67
CA ILE A 130 18.90 -5.23 8.58
C ILE A 130 18.46 -6.04 7.36
N ILE A 131 19.22 -7.07 6.96
CA ILE A 131 18.85 -7.96 5.85
C ILE A 131 17.54 -8.69 6.17
N LEU A 132 17.40 -9.24 7.37
CA LEU A 132 16.18 -9.91 7.81
C LEU A 132 14.98 -8.96 7.77
N THR A 133 15.12 -7.74 8.33
CA THR A 133 14.06 -6.72 8.29
C THR A 133 13.71 -6.35 6.86
N HIS A 134 14.70 -6.21 5.98
CA HIS A 134 14.46 -5.91 4.57
C HIS A 134 13.62 -7.01 3.92
N LEU A 135 13.99 -8.28 4.08
CA LEU A 135 13.23 -9.42 3.56
C LEU A 135 11.80 -9.46 4.13
N LEU A 136 11.64 -9.28 5.44
CA LEU A 136 10.33 -9.32 6.10
C LEU A 136 9.40 -8.21 5.60
N ILE A 137 9.91 -7.02 5.30
CA ILE A 137 9.11 -5.90 4.77
C ILE A 137 8.49 -6.24 3.41
N TYR A 138 9.13 -7.06 2.58
CA TYR A 138 8.56 -7.50 1.30
C TYR A 138 7.67 -8.73 1.44
N ILE A 139 8.08 -9.70 2.26
CA ILE A 139 7.41 -11.00 2.40
C ILE A 139 6.12 -10.89 3.20
N LEU A 140 6.12 -10.18 4.34
CA LEU A 140 4.94 -10.14 5.21
C LEU A 140 3.72 -9.48 4.55
N PRO A 141 3.83 -8.33 3.85
CA PRO A 141 2.70 -7.76 3.12
C PRO A 141 2.23 -8.67 1.98
N ALA A 142 3.15 -9.33 1.27
CA ALA A 142 2.80 -10.24 0.19
C ALA A 142 2.02 -11.46 0.72
N LEU A 143 2.49 -12.03 1.84
CA LEU A 143 1.81 -13.13 2.52
C LEU A 143 0.43 -12.69 3.02
N ASN A 144 0.32 -11.50 3.61
CA ASN A 144 -0.94 -10.96 4.09
C ASN A 144 -1.98 -10.81 2.97
N ILE A 145 -1.59 -10.22 1.84
CA ILE A 145 -2.46 -10.07 0.66
C ILE A 145 -2.84 -11.44 0.10
N THR A 146 -1.91 -12.40 0.04
CA THR A 146 -2.17 -13.77 -0.43
C THR A 146 -3.22 -14.45 0.46
N ILE A 147 -3.04 -14.38 1.78
CA ILE A 147 -4.02 -14.90 2.76
C ILE A 147 -5.36 -14.17 2.62
N GLN A 148 -5.37 -12.87 2.29
CA GLN A 148 -6.59 -12.13 2.04
C GLN A 148 -7.35 -12.63 0.81
N ILE A 149 -6.66 -12.82 -0.30
CA ILE A 149 -7.26 -13.26 -1.56
C ILE A 149 -7.78 -14.69 -1.47
N PHE A 150 -7.00 -15.62 -0.88
CA PHE A 150 -7.37 -17.04 -0.86
C PHE A 150 -8.17 -17.45 0.38
N GLY A 151 -7.89 -16.85 1.53
CA GLY A 151 -8.45 -17.24 2.82
C GLY A 151 -9.65 -16.41 3.27
N ASN A 152 -9.93 -15.27 2.60
CA ASN A 152 -11.02 -14.34 2.94
C ASN A 152 -11.09 -14.03 4.47
N TRP A 153 -9.93 -14.03 5.13
CA TRP A 153 -9.78 -13.99 6.61
C TRP A 153 -10.33 -12.71 7.25
N THR A 154 -10.60 -11.66 6.47
CA THR A 154 -11.32 -10.48 6.94
C THR A 154 -12.81 -10.76 7.21
N ILE A 155 -13.36 -11.85 6.68
CA ILE A 155 -14.78 -12.24 6.78
C ILE A 155 -15.00 -13.46 7.69
N LEU A 156 -14.00 -14.33 7.88
CA LEU A 156 -14.11 -15.54 8.72
C LEU A 156 -12.96 -15.67 9.73
N LEU A 157 -13.21 -15.43 11.02
CA LEU A 157 -12.53 -16.14 12.11
C LEU A 157 -13.31 -16.01 13.44
N PRO A 158 -13.85 -17.09 14.03
CA PRO A 158 -14.98 -16.97 14.97
C PRO A 158 -14.65 -16.57 16.42
N TRP A 159 -13.38 -16.55 16.87
CA TRP A 159 -13.13 -16.15 18.27
C TRP A 159 -11.69 -15.70 18.60
N PHE A 160 -10.64 -16.40 18.14
CA PHE A 160 -9.24 -15.95 18.38
C PHE A 160 -8.73 -14.94 17.32
N GLY A 161 -9.23 -14.98 16.09
CA GLY A 161 -8.88 -14.01 15.04
C GLY A 161 -9.63 -12.67 15.11
N VAL A 162 -10.73 -12.61 15.87
CA VAL A 162 -11.53 -11.39 16.06
C VAL A 162 -10.74 -10.29 16.75
N TRP A 163 -9.79 -10.63 17.63
CA TRP A 163 -8.91 -9.62 18.24
C TRP A 163 -7.72 -9.26 17.34
N GLY A 164 -7.19 -10.24 16.61
CA GLY A 164 -6.11 -10.02 15.63
C GLY A 164 -6.48 -9.00 14.55
N LYS A 165 -7.76 -8.95 14.14
CA LYS A 165 -8.26 -7.92 13.22
C LYS A 165 -8.03 -6.50 13.77
N TRP A 166 -8.24 -6.29 15.08
CA TRP A 166 -8.07 -5.00 15.76
C TRP A 166 -6.61 -4.63 16.01
N LEU A 167 -5.69 -5.58 15.91
CA LEU A 167 -4.25 -5.34 15.99
C LEU A 167 -3.64 -5.05 14.61
N SER A 168 -4.37 -5.36 13.53
CA SER A 168 -3.92 -5.24 12.16
C SER A 168 -4.08 -3.82 11.63
N PHE A 169 -2.96 -3.16 11.32
CA PHE A 169 -2.93 -1.91 10.56
C PHE A 169 -3.71 -2.02 9.24
N PHE A 170 -3.68 -3.20 8.60
CA PHE A 170 -4.36 -3.45 7.33
C PHE A 170 -5.88 -3.34 7.45
N LYS A 171 -6.48 -3.73 8.57
CA LYS A 171 -7.93 -3.59 8.79
C LYS A 171 -8.32 -2.12 8.73
N TYR A 172 -7.73 -1.28 9.59
CA TYR A 172 -8.12 0.12 9.68
C TYR A 172 -7.80 0.90 8.40
N SER A 173 -6.71 0.54 7.70
CA SER A 173 -6.36 1.13 6.41
C SER A 173 -7.37 0.75 5.32
N TYR A 174 -7.76 -0.54 5.25
CA TYR A 174 -8.77 -1.03 4.31
C TYR A 174 -10.14 -0.41 4.59
N ASP A 175 -10.57 -0.41 5.85
CA ASP A 175 -11.85 0.14 6.31
C ASP A 175 -11.93 1.65 6.00
N ALA A 176 -10.84 2.41 6.24
CA ALA A 176 -10.75 3.83 5.89
C ALA A 176 -10.80 4.06 4.37
N CYS A 177 -10.09 3.26 3.58
CA CYS A 177 -10.10 3.37 2.12
C CYS A 177 -11.48 3.05 1.55
N LEU A 178 -12.15 2.03 2.07
CA LEU A 178 -13.48 1.61 1.62
C LEU A 178 -14.51 2.71 1.92
N GLN A 179 -14.49 3.25 3.13
CA GLN A 179 -15.35 4.39 3.48
C GLN A 179 -15.02 5.67 2.72
N LEU A 180 -13.75 5.91 2.33
CA LEU A 180 -13.40 7.04 1.46
C LEU A 180 -13.89 6.85 0.03
N GLN A 181 -13.79 5.63 -0.49
CA GLN A 181 -14.22 5.28 -1.85
C GLN A 181 -15.74 5.37 -2.01
N PHE A 182 -16.48 4.91 -0.99
CA PHE A 182 -17.94 4.96 -0.92
C PHE A 182 -18.45 6.21 -0.16
N LYS A 183 -17.61 7.24 0.01
CA LYS A 183 -18.02 8.45 0.75
C LYS A 183 -19.06 9.25 -0.03
N GLY A 184 -20.20 9.52 0.61
CA GLY A 184 -21.31 10.31 0.08
C GLY A 184 -22.37 9.44 -0.60
N GLU A 185 -23.54 10.01 -0.92
CA GLU A 185 -24.71 9.30 -1.49
C GLU A 185 -24.55 9.05 -3.00
N ARG A 186 -23.48 8.36 -3.39
CA ARG A 186 -23.28 7.97 -4.79
C ARG A 186 -24.06 6.70 -5.08
N ILE A 187 -24.78 6.72 -6.20
CA ILE A 187 -25.51 5.57 -6.73
C ILE A 187 -24.58 4.80 -7.64
N TYR A 188 -24.43 3.50 -7.39
CA TYR A 188 -23.62 2.59 -8.19
C TYR A 188 -24.53 1.62 -8.94
N GLN A 189 -24.18 1.28 -10.18
CA GLN A 189 -24.91 0.27 -10.94
C GLN A 189 -24.43 -1.13 -10.54
N CYS A 190 -25.39 -2.04 -10.38
CA CYS A 190 -25.11 -3.46 -10.25
C CYS A 190 -24.51 -3.97 -11.56
N VAL A 191 -23.47 -4.80 -11.47
CA VAL A 191 -22.87 -5.48 -12.61
C VAL A 191 -22.72 -6.94 -12.24
N ASP A 192 -23.23 -7.84 -13.08
CA ASP A 192 -23.12 -9.30 -12.97
C ASP A 192 -23.51 -9.88 -11.60
N GLY A 193 -24.71 -9.54 -11.10
CA GLY A 193 -25.26 -10.16 -9.90
C GLY A 193 -24.36 -9.99 -8.67
N SER A 194 -23.83 -8.78 -8.47
CA SER A 194 -22.87 -8.46 -7.42
C SER A 194 -23.35 -8.93 -6.03
N ILE A 195 -22.38 -9.21 -5.15
CA ILE A 195 -22.59 -9.89 -3.85
C ILE A 195 -23.47 -9.08 -2.88
N ILE A 196 -23.72 -7.80 -3.20
CA ILE A 196 -24.57 -6.90 -2.42
C ILE A 196 -26.03 -7.37 -2.52
N PRO A 197 -26.78 -7.46 -1.39
CA PRO A 197 -28.14 -7.99 -1.38
C PRO A 197 -29.08 -7.34 -2.40
N SER A 198 -28.97 -6.02 -2.57
CA SER A 198 -29.77 -5.22 -3.49
C SER A 198 -29.52 -5.56 -4.98
N CYS A 199 -28.35 -6.09 -5.31
CA CYS A 199 -27.97 -6.49 -6.66
C CYS A 199 -28.18 -7.97 -6.96
N ARG A 200 -28.41 -8.81 -5.93
CA ARG A 200 -28.58 -10.26 -6.08
C ARG A 200 -29.86 -10.61 -6.87
N ASN A 201 -30.94 -9.85 -6.67
CA ASN A 201 -32.23 -10.09 -7.32
C ASN A 201 -32.48 -9.18 -8.53
N ASN A 202 -31.63 -8.17 -8.75
CA ASN A 202 -31.74 -7.25 -9.88
C ASN A 202 -30.34 -6.96 -10.46
N PRO A 203 -29.87 -7.76 -11.43
CA PRO A 203 -28.51 -7.64 -11.97
C PRO A 203 -28.26 -6.30 -12.70
N ASN A 204 -29.33 -5.61 -13.12
CA ASN A 204 -29.28 -4.28 -13.74
C ASN A 204 -29.74 -3.17 -12.77
N GLY A 205 -29.86 -3.48 -11.48
CA GLY A 205 -30.29 -2.55 -10.45
C GLY A 205 -29.23 -1.49 -10.11
N THR A 206 -29.54 -0.69 -9.11
CA THR A 206 -28.60 0.27 -8.52
C THR A 206 -28.56 0.09 -7.02
N PHE A 207 -27.38 0.26 -6.41
CA PHE A 207 -27.20 0.24 -4.96
C PHE A 207 -26.63 1.57 -4.48
N ILE A 208 -26.94 1.91 -3.22
CA ILE A 208 -26.46 3.12 -2.57
C ILE A 208 -25.15 2.81 -1.86
N SER A 209 -24.22 3.77 -1.84
CA SER A 209 -22.92 3.65 -1.17
C SER A 209 -22.98 3.08 0.26
N ASN A 210 -24.00 3.44 1.04
CA ASN A 210 -24.19 2.97 2.41
C ASN A 210 -24.43 1.45 2.48
N GLU A 211 -25.16 0.88 1.52
CA GLU A 211 -25.40 -0.57 1.44
C GLU A 211 -24.09 -1.34 1.18
N ALA A 212 -23.17 -0.76 0.42
CA ALA A 212 -21.84 -1.34 0.23
C ALA A 212 -21.01 -1.30 1.51
N THR A 213 -21.01 -0.17 2.22
CA THR A 213 -20.29 -0.06 3.50
C THR A 213 -20.86 -0.96 4.60
N GLU A 214 -22.17 -1.21 4.59
CA GLU A 214 -22.82 -2.15 5.51
C GLU A 214 -22.47 -3.60 5.16
N PHE A 215 -22.47 -3.95 3.87
CA PHE A 215 -22.06 -5.27 3.40
C PHE A 215 -20.61 -5.64 3.79
N PHE A 216 -19.69 -4.67 3.73
CA PHE A 216 -18.29 -4.88 4.12
C PHE A 216 -18.04 -4.80 5.63
N ASP A 217 -19.08 -4.63 6.46
CA ASP A 217 -19.01 -4.51 7.92
C ASP A 217 -17.93 -3.53 8.39
N VAL A 218 -17.97 -2.29 7.87
CA VAL A 218 -16.97 -1.29 8.22
C VAL A 218 -17.27 -0.73 9.61
N GLY A 219 -16.86 -1.46 10.65
CA GLY A 219 -17.34 -1.28 12.02
C GLY A 219 -16.99 0.04 12.73
N ILE A 220 -16.07 0.87 12.23
CA ILE A 220 -15.69 2.15 12.87
C ILE A 220 -15.61 3.28 11.83
N SER A 221 -15.94 4.52 12.21
CA SER A 221 -15.89 5.71 11.36
C SER A 221 -14.49 6.02 10.82
N ILE A 222 -14.46 6.72 9.67
CA ILE A 222 -13.22 7.13 8.97
C ILE A 222 -12.23 7.79 9.92
N GLY A 223 -12.70 8.77 10.70
CA GLY A 223 -11.84 9.56 11.59
C GLY A 223 -11.20 8.71 12.69
N LEU A 224 -11.95 7.75 13.24
CA LEU A 224 -11.42 6.82 14.23
C LEU A 224 -10.44 5.81 13.63
N ASN A 225 -10.68 5.34 12.39
CA ASN A 225 -9.68 4.52 11.68
C ASN A 225 -8.35 5.26 11.54
N PHE A 226 -8.37 6.54 11.12
CA PHE A 226 -7.16 7.37 11.07
C PHE A 226 -6.50 7.57 12.44
N LEU A 227 -7.30 7.79 13.49
CA LEU A 227 -6.79 7.96 14.85
C LEU A 227 -6.11 6.69 15.36
N VAL A 228 -6.70 5.51 15.12
CA VAL A 228 -6.11 4.23 15.51
C VAL A 228 -4.83 3.97 14.72
N LEU A 229 -4.81 4.25 13.41
CA LEU A 229 -3.60 4.14 12.59
C LEU A 229 -2.48 5.05 13.11
N PHE A 230 -2.82 6.29 13.49
CA PHE A 230 -1.88 7.22 14.12
C PHE A 230 -1.40 6.72 15.50
N GLY A 231 -2.31 6.23 16.33
CA GLY A 231 -1.98 5.63 17.63
C GLY A 231 -1.05 4.43 17.50
N MET A 232 -1.32 3.53 16.56
CA MET A 232 -0.44 2.40 16.23
C MET A 232 0.95 2.89 15.81
N PHE A 233 1.04 3.91 14.96
CA PHE A 233 2.32 4.51 14.58
C PHE A 233 3.11 5.02 15.80
N VAL A 234 2.45 5.75 16.70
CA VAL A 234 3.09 6.25 17.94
C VAL A 234 3.54 5.08 18.83
N VAL A 235 2.71 4.06 19.01
CA VAL A 235 3.04 2.88 19.83
C VAL A 235 4.21 2.10 19.26
N PHE A 236 4.23 1.84 17.94
CA PHE A 236 5.38 1.16 17.33
C PHE A 236 6.66 1.98 17.43
N ARG A 237 6.56 3.31 17.34
CA ARG A 237 7.70 4.22 17.57
C ARG A 237 8.21 4.17 19.01
N THR A 238 7.33 4.19 20.00
CA THR A 238 7.72 4.14 21.42
C THR A 238 8.27 2.76 21.81
N LEU A 239 7.65 1.68 21.33
CA LEU A 239 8.16 0.32 21.52
C LEU A 239 9.53 0.13 20.88
N ALA A 240 9.74 0.64 19.66
CA ALA A 240 11.06 0.63 19.04
C ALA A 240 12.08 1.43 19.87
N TYR A 241 11.69 2.59 20.39
CA TYR A 241 12.53 3.38 21.29
C TYR A 241 12.91 2.61 22.57
N PHE A 242 11.95 1.96 23.22
CA PHE A 242 12.20 1.15 24.42
C PHE A 242 13.03 -0.09 24.11
N ALA A 243 12.73 -0.82 23.04
CA ALA A 243 13.52 -1.98 22.62
C ALA A 243 14.98 -1.60 22.34
N LEU A 244 15.21 -0.42 21.75
CA LEU A 244 16.56 0.11 21.53
C LEU A 244 17.22 0.63 22.82
N ARG A 245 16.46 1.23 23.74
CA ARG A 245 16.96 1.71 25.05
C ARG A 245 17.36 0.56 25.98
N PHE A 246 16.62 -0.55 25.94
CA PHE A 246 16.82 -1.71 26.81
C PHE A 246 17.56 -2.88 26.14
N ILE A 247 18.01 -2.73 24.89
CA ILE A 247 19.09 -3.57 24.36
C ILE A 247 20.31 -3.31 25.24
N ASN A 248 20.57 -4.25 26.15
CA ASN A 248 21.75 -4.23 26.99
C ASN A 248 22.98 -4.14 26.09
N ASN A 249 23.85 -3.17 26.37
CA ASN A 249 25.22 -3.14 25.89
C ASN A 249 26.01 -4.30 26.55
N HIS A 250 25.66 -5.55 26.30
CA HIS A 250 26.48 -6.71 26.65
C HIS A 250 27.59 -6.93 25.62
N THR A 251 28.31 -5.87 25.28
CA THR A 251 29.63 -5.99 24.64
C THR A 251 30.57 -5.09 25.41
N GLY A 252 31.30 -5.74 26.31
CA GLY A 252 32.39 -5.15 27.06
C GLY A 252 33.46 -4.58 26.15
N ARG A 253 34.24 -3.69 26.75
CA ARG A 253 35.56 -3.28 26.31
C ARG A 253 36.35 -4.45 25.73
N THR A 254 36.72 -4.32 24.46
CA THR A 254 38.05 -4.62 23.93
C THR A 254 38.32 -3.55 22.89
#